data_AF-A0A534ZQD9-F1
#
_entry.id   AF-A0A534ZQD9-F1
#
_cell.length_a   1.000
_cell.length_b   1.000
_cell.length_c   1.000
_cell.angle_alpha   90.00
_cell.angle_beta   90.00
_cell.angle_gamma   90.00
#
_symmetry.space_group_name_H-M   'P 1'
#
loop_
_entity.id
_entity.type
_entity.pdbx_description
1 polymer ?
#
loop_
_entity_poly.entity_id
_entity_poly.type
_entity_poly.pdbx_seq_one_letter_code
_entity_poly.pdbx_strand_id
1 'polypeptide(L)'
;MDLVLLVGSLALILVGAELFTNGIEWFGHKLNLAEGAVGSVLAAVATAMPETLIPVIAIVGPIVLGGDPGNSAEVGVGAILGAPFMLSTLAMFVTGIGVIILARRGRRGTDLRVSVGVLGRDVLFFLVAYA
;
A
#
# COMPACT_ATOMS: atom_id res chain seq x y z
N MET A 1 18.45 9.68 -20.17
CA MET A 1 19.00 9.01 -18.98
C MET A 1 17.90 8.78 -17.95
N ASP A 2 17.09 9.80 -17.70
CA ASP A 2 16.14 9.84 -16.59
C ASP A 2 15.00 8.83 -16.72
N LEU A 3 14.48 8.61 -17.93
CA LEU A 3 13.47 7.58 -18.16
C LEU A 3 14.00 6.16 -17.86
N VAL A 4 15.26 5.90 -18.23
CA VAL A 4 15.90 4.60 -17.96
C VAL A 4 16.11 4.42 -16.45
N LEU A 5 16.52 5.48 -15.76
CA LEU A 5 16.65 5.48 -14.31
C LEU A 5 15.30 5.30 -13.61
N LEU A 6 14.24 5.96 -14.09
CA LEU A 6 12.88 5.83 -13.56
C LEU A 6 12.34 4.41 -13.73
N VAL A 7 12.43 3.85 -14.94
CA VAL A 7 11.95 2.50 -15.21
C VAL A 7 12.80 1.47 -14.47
N GLY A 8 14.11 1.68 -14.41
CA GLY A 8 15.03 0.81 -13.67
C GLY A 8 14.79 0.85 -12.15
N SER A 9 14.56 2.03 -11.58
CA SER A 9 14.26 2.17 -10.14
C SER A 9 12.90 1.58 -9.80
N LEU A 10 11.88 1.78 -10.65
CA LEU A 10 10.58 1.15 -10.48
C LEU A 10 10.69 -0.38 -10.49
N ALA A 11 11.39 -0.96 -11.47
CA ALA A 11 11.61 -2.40 -11.54
C ALA A 11 12.34 -2.92 -10.29
N LEU A 12 13.36 -2.20 -9.82
CA LEU A 12 14.08 -2.56 -8.60
C LEU A 12 13.19 -2.53 -7.36
N ILE A 13 12.32 -1.53 -7.23
CA ILE A 13 11.35 -1.43 -6.11
C ILE A 13 10.36 -2.59 -6.16
N LEU A 14 9.82 -2.93 -7.34
CA LEU A 14 8.87 -4.02 -7.49
C LEU A 14 9.49 -5.38 -7.10
N VAL A 15 10.68 -5.67 -7.64
CA VAL A 15 11.40 -6.90 -7.31
C VAL A 15 11.79 -6.93 -5.83
N GLY A 16 12.25 -5.80 -5.29
CA GLY A 16 12.59 -5.67 -3.88
C GLY A 16 11.39 -5.94 -2.97
N ALA A 17 10.23 -5.39 -3.30
CA ALA A 17 8.99 -5.61 -2.56
C ALA A 17 8.55 -7.08 -2.59
N GLU A 18 8.59 -7.73 -3.76
CA GLU A 18 8.24 -9.15 -3.90
C GLU A 18 9.19 -10.08 -3.14
N LEU A 19 10.51 -9.83 -3.23
CA LEU A 19 11.50 -10.60 -2.47
C LEU A 19 11.35 -10.38 -0.97
N PHE A 20 11.02 -9.16 -0.55
CA PHE A 20 10.85 -8.81 0.86
C PHE A 20 9.61 -9.46 1.47
N THR A 21 8.46 -9.40 0.81
CA THR A 21 7.23 -10.05 1.29
C THR A 21 7.41 -11.56 1.39
N ASN A 22 7.99 -12.19 0.36
CA ASN A 22 8.33 -13.61 0.39
C ASN A 22 9.33 -13.92 1.53
N GLY A 23 10.36 -13.10 1.71
CA GLY A 23 11.33 -13.26 2.80
C GLY A 23 10.68 -13.23 4.19
N ILE A 24 9.69 -12.35 4.40
CA ILE A 24 8.95 -12.25 5.65
C ILE A 24 8.05 -13.47 5.89
N GLU A 25 7.44 -14.02 4.85
CA GLU A 25 6.67 -15.28 4.95
C GLU A 25 7.56 -16.45 5.39
N TRP A 26 8.72 -16.62 4.75
CA TRP A 26 9.71 -17.63 5.12
C TRP A 26 10.29 -17.41 6.52
N PHE A 27 10.49 -16.15 6.91
CA PHE A 27 10.92 -15.80 8.26
C PHE A 27 9.86 -16.21 9.30
N GLY A 28 8.59 -15.96 9.02
CA GLY A 28 7.48 -16.40 9.86
C GLY A 28 7.42 -17.91 9.99
N HIS A 29 7.62 -18.64 8.88
CA HIS A 29 7.70 -20.10 8.87
C HIS A 29 8.87 -20.63 9.72
N LYS A 30 10.06 -20.03 9.57
CA LYS A 30 11.25 -20.42 10.35
C LYS A 30 11.09 -20.21 11.85
N LEU A 31 10.33 -19.19 12.25
CA LEU A 31 9.99 -18.92 13.66
C LEU A 31 8.82 -19.78 14.19
N ASN A 32 8.27 -20.71 13.39
CA ASN A 32 7.07 -21.48 13.73
C ASN A 32 5.88 -20.61 14.17
N LEU A 33 5.75 -19.42 13.56
CA LEU A 33 4.58 -18.57 13.79
C LEU A 33 3.35 -19.18 13.13
N ALA A 34 2.20 -19.06 13.78
CA ALA A 34 0.93 -19.46 13.19
C ALA A 34 0.70 -18.69 11.87
N GLU A 35 0.15 -19.37 10.85
CA GLU A 35 -0.16 -18.75 9.55
C GLU A 35 -1.00 -17.47 9.71
N GLY A 36 -1.90 -17.46 10.70
CA GLY A 36 -2.68 -16.27 11.06
C GLY A 36 -1.81 -15.09 11.48
N ALA A 37 -0.76 -15.30 12.29
CA ALA A 37 0.14 -14.24 12.73
C ALA A 37 1.07 -13.75 11.62
N VAL A 38 1.54 -14.67 10.76
CA VAL A 38 2.35 -14.33 9.58
C VAL A 38 1.52 -13.51 8.60
N GLY A 39 0.31 -13.95 8.25
CA GLY A 39 -0.54 -13.26 7.28
C GLY A 39 -1.13 -11.94 7.79
N SER A 40 -1.65 -11.91 9.02
CA SER A 40 -2.36 -10.73 9.54
C SER A 40 -1.43 -9.60 10.01
N VAL A 41 -0.21 -9.92 10.45
CA VAL A 41 0.72 -8.91 11.00
C VAL A 41 1.96 -8.78 10.13
N LEU A 42 2.72 -9.86 9.96
CA LEU A 42 4.02 -9.77 9.29
C LEU A 42 3.87 -9.43 7.81
N ALA A 43 3.00 -10.12 7.09
CA ALA A 43 2.73 -9.88 5.68
C ALA A 43 2.07 -8.50 5.47
N ALA A 44 1.10 -8.13 6.31
CA ALA A 44 0.43 -6.82 6.23
C ALA A 44 1.43 -5.65 6.40
N VAL A 45 2.34 -5.74 7.38
CA VAL A 45 3.41 -4.75 7.56
C VAL A 45 4.36 -4.79 6.38
N ALA A 46 4.76 -5.99 5.92
CA ALA A 46 5.71 -6.14 4.84
C ALA A 46 5.22 -5.55 3.51
N THR A 47 3.92 -5.68 3.21
CA THR A 47 3.32 -5.11 2.00
C THR A 47 3.19 -3.60 2.04
N ALA A 48 2.99 -3.01 3.22
CA ALA A 48 2.91 -1.55 3.39
C ALA A 48 4.30 -0.90 3.52
N MET A 49 5.34 -1.69 3.79
CA MET A 49 6.66 -1.17 4.08
C MET A 49 7.32 -0.43 2.90
N PRO A 50 7.27 -0.92 1.65
CA PRO A 50 7.83 -0.20 0.51
C PRO A 50 7.23 1.20 0.32
N GLU A 51 5.92 1.33 0.54
CA GLU A 51 5.21 2.62 0.42
C GLU A 51 5.54 3.55 1.60
N THR A 52 5.60 3.01 2.82
CA THR A 52 5.90 3.81 4.03
C THR A 52 7.37 4.22 4.12
N LEU A 53 8.29 3.54 3.42
CA LEU A 53 9.70 3.94 3.36
C LEU A 53 9.94 5.22 2.58
N ILE A 54 9.12 5.52 1.57
CA ILE A 54 9.26 6.72 0.73
C ILE A 54 9.23 8.00 1.59
N PRO A 55 8.21 8.25 2.44
CA PRO A 55 8.20 9.42 3.30
C PRO A 55 9.31 9.41 4.36
N VAL A 56 9.73 8.23 4.84
CA VAL A 56 10.89 8.13 5.76
C VAL A 56 12.16 8.62 5.07
N ILE A 57 12.42 8.18 3.83
CA ILE A 57 13.57 8.62 3.05
C ILE A 57 13.44 10.11 2.70
N ALA A 58 12.24 10.60 2.39
CA ALA A 58 12.01 12.02 2.10
C ALA A 58 12.37 12.95 3.27
N ILE A 59 12.12 12.52 4.51
CA ILE A 59 12.42 13.29 5.73
C ILE A 59 13.88 13.13 6.14
N VAL A 60 14.41 11.91 6.14
CA VAL A 60 15.75 11.58 6.67
C VAL A 60 16.84 11.80 5.63
N GLY A 61 16.54 11.59 4.36
CA GLY A 61 17.48 11.67 3.24
C GLY A 61 18.20 13.03 3.15
N PRO A 62 17.50 14.17 3.16
CA PRO A 62 18.13 15.49 3.14
C PRO A 62 19.06 15.74 4.33
N ILE A 63 18.77 15.14 5.49
CA ILE A 63 19.56 15.28 6.73
C ILE A 63 20.85 14.42 6.66
N VAL A 64 20.76 13.21 6.10
CA VAL A 64 21.85 12.22 6.15
C VAL A 64 22.75 12.26 4.91
N LEU A 65 22.16 12.42 3.72
CA LEU A 65 22.86 12.32 2.44
C LEU A 65 23.16 13.69 1.82
N GLY A 66 22.55 14.75 2.36
CA GLY A 66 22.51 16.06 1.73
C GLY A 66 21.54 16.07 0.54
N GLY A 67 20.80 17.17 0.39
CA GLY A 67 19.81 17.34 -0.67
C GLY A 67 18.94 18.55 -0.42
N ASP A 68 18.09 18.88 -1.40
CA ASP A 68 17.09 19.94 -1.24
C ASP A 68 15.94 19.42 -0.34
N PRO A 69 15.75 20.00 0.86
CA PRO A 69 14.66 19.60 1.76
C PRO A 69 13.29 19.90 1.16
N GLY A 70 13.16 20.94 0.33
CA GLY A 70 11.89 21.35 -0.26
C GLY A 70 11.36 20.31 -1.24
N ASN A 71 12.19 19.94 -2.22
CA ASN A 71 11.80 18.94 -3.22
C ASN A 71 11.56 17.55 -2.61
N SER A 72 12.36 17.17 -1.60
CA SER A 72 12.18 15.89 -0.91
C SER A 72 10.90 15.87 -0.08
N ALA A 73 10.55 16.99 0.58
CA ALA A 73 9.31 17.12 1.33
C ALA A 73 8.07 16.97 0.44
N GLU A 74 8.08 17.53 -0.78
CA GLU A 74 6.96 17.38 -1.73
C GLU A 74 6.73 15.91 -2.11
N VAL A 75 7.82 15.14 -2.36
CA VAL A 75 7.73 13.70 -2.62
C VAL A 75 7.17 12.95 -1.40
N GLY A 76 7.61 13.31 -0.19
CA GLY A 76 7.11 12.71 1.05
C GLY A 76 5.62 12.97 1.28
N VAL A 77 5.17 14.22 1.06
CA VAL A 77 3.74 14.60 1.14
C VAL A 77 2.93 13.83 0.09
N GLY A 78 3.43 13.73 -1.13
CA GLY A 78 2.80 12.96 -2.20
C GLY A 78 2.64 11.47 -1.85
N ALA A 79 3.65 10.86 -1.22
CA ALA A 79 3.58 9.47 -0.79
C ALA A 79 2.58 9.25 0.36
N ILE A 80 2.54 10.14 1.36
CA ILE A 80 1.63 10.04 2.51
C ILE A 80 0.18 10.21 2.08
N LEU A 81 -0.11 11.23 1.28
CA LEU A 81 -1.47 11.52 0.81
C LEU A 81 -1.91 10.55 -0.29
N GLY A 82 -0.96 10.12 -1.13
CA GLY A 82 -1.23 9.26 -2.28
C GLY A 82 -1.83 7.92 -1.91
N ALA A 83 -1.33 7.25 -0.87
CA ALA A 83 -1.81 5.92 -0.47
C ALA A 83 -3.31 5.88 -0.15
N PRO A 84 -3.86 6.70 0.75
CA PRO A 84 -5.29 6.66 1.06
C PRO A 84 -6.18 7.21 -0.06
N PHE A 85 -5.69 8.17 -0.87
CA PHE A 85 -6.41 8.59 -2.08
C PHE A 85 -6.46 7.49 -3.15
N MET A 86 -5.39 6.73 -3.34
CA MET A 86 -5.35 5.59 -4.26
C MET A 86 -6.33 4.50 -3.83
N LEU A 87 -6.43 4.21 -2.53
CA LEU A 87 -7.40 3.25 -2.01
C LEU A 87 -8.85 3.71 -2.21
N SER A 88 -9.17 4.95 -1.81
CA SER A 88 -10.53 5.50 -1.87
C SER A 88 -11.04 5.74 -3.31
N THR A 89 -10.14 6.07 -4.24
CA THR A 89 -10.52 6.34 -5.63
C THR A 89 -10.33 5.10 -6.51
N LEU A 90 -9.08 4.67 -6.73
CA LEU A 90 -8.75 3.64 -7.71
C LEU A 90 -9.12 2.25 -7.21
N ALA A 91 -8.71 1.88 -6.00
CA ALA A 91 -8.93 0.51 -5.50
C ALA A 91 -10.43 0.22 -5.31
N MET A 92 -11.17 1.13 -4.70
CA MET A 92 -12.63 1.00 -4.53
C MET A 92 -13.37 1.00 -5.88
N PHE A 93 -12.96 1.83 -6.84
CA PHE A 93 -13.53 1.85 -8.19
C PHE A 93 -13.32 0.53 -8.93
N VAL A 94 -12.07 0.04 -8.97
CA VAL A 94 -11.73 -1.23 -9.63
C VAL A 94 -12.44 -2.41 -8.96
N THR A 95 -12.48 -2.44 -7.63
CA THR A 95 -13.19 -3.47 -6.87
C THR A 95 -14.68 -3.45 -7.16
N GLY A 96 -15.31 -2.26 -7.14
CA GLY A 96 -16.74 -2.09 -7.46
C GLY A 96 -17.08 -2.54 -8.88
N ILE A 97 -16.29 -2.14 -9.87
CA ILE A 97 -16.45 -2.60 -11.26
C ILE A 97 -16.30 -4.11 -11.35
N GLY A 98 -15.29 -4.69 -10.71
CA GLY A 98 -15.06 -6.13 -10.69
C GLY A 98 -16.29 -6.90 -10.17
N VAL A 99 -16.87 -6.42 -9.06
CA VAL A 99 -18.11 -6.99 -8.50
C VAL A 99 -19.27 -6.89 -9.49
N ILE A 100 -19.49 -5.73 -10.11
CA ILE A 100 -20.58 -5.52 -11.08
C ILE A 100 -20.42 -6.43 -12.31
N ILE A 101 -19.19 -6.55 -12.86
CA ILE A 101 -18.91 -7.39 -14.02
C ILE A 101 -19.18 -8.87 -13.69
N LEU A 102 -18.67 -9.35 -12.56
CA LEU A 102 -18.88 -10.74 -12.16
C LEU A 102 -20.35 -11.03 -11.85
N ALA A 103 -21.08 -10.06 -11.29
CA ALA A 103 -22.51 -10.18 -11.04
C ALA A 103 -23.32 -10.24 -12.34
N ARG A 104 -23.01 -9.38 -13.32
CA ARG A 104 -23.64 -9.42 -14.66
C ARG A 104 -23.36 -10.72 -15.42
N ARG A 105 -22.24 -11.38 -15.13
CA ARG A 105 -21.89 -12.70 -15.67
C ARG A 105 -22.54 -13.88 -14.93
N GLY A 106 -23.39 -13.61 -13.92
CA GLY A 106 -24.07 -14.65 -13.13
C GLY A 106 -23.14 -15.46 -12.22
N ARG A 107 -21.89 -15.03 -12.00
CA ARG A 107 -20.90 -15.77 -11.20
C ARG A 107 -20.99 -15.51 -9.70
N ARG A 108 -21.68 -14.44 -9.29
CA ARG A 108 -21.95 -14.04 -7.90
C ARG A 108 -23.11 -13.02 -7.86
N GLY A 109 -23.65 -12.73 -6.69
CA GLY A 109 -24.50 -11.55 -6.49
C GLY A 109 -23.69 -10.25 -6.35
N THR A 110 -24.40 -9.13 -6.26
CA THR A 110 -23.85 -7.80 -5.94
C THR A 110 -23.58 -7.61 -4.45
N ASP A 111 -23.94 -8.59 -3.63
CA ASP A 111 -23.64 -8.61 -2.20
C ASP A 111 -22.13 -8.68 -1.97
N LEU A 112 -21.68 -7.89 -0.99
CA LEU A 112 -20.31 -7.86 -0.51
C LEU A 112 -20.35 -8.26 0.96
N ARG A 113 -19.62 -9.32 1.32
CA ARG A 113 -19.47 -9.76 2.71
C ARG A 113 -18.47 -8.87 3.42
N VAL A 114 -18.91 -7.68 3.84
CA VAL A 114 -18.13 -6.71 4.61
C VAL A 114 -18.91 -6.26 5.84
N SER A 115 -18.17 -5.98 6.91
CA SER A 115 -18.76 -5.40 8.12
C SER A 115 -19.06 -3.92 7.87
N VAL A 116 -20.33 -3.60 7.67
CA VAL A 116 -20.80 -2.22 7.40
C VAL A 116 -20.41 -1.26 8.53
N GLY A 117 -20.35 -1.74 9.78
CA GLY A 117 -19.94 -0.94 10.93
C GLY A 117 -18.43 -0.66 11.00
N VAL A 118 -17.58 -1.54 10.45
CA VAL A 118 -16.13 -1.27 10.32
C VAL A 118 -15.92 -0.31 9.15
N LEU A 119 -16.52 -0.61 8.00
CA LEU A 119 -16.41 0.23 6.81
C LEU A 119 -16.87 1.67 7.07
N GLY A 120 -18.01 1.86 7.75
CA GLY A 120 -18.52 3.19 8.08
C GLY A 120 -17.60 3.97 9.03
N ARG A 121 -16.95 3.27 9.98
CA ARG A 121 -15.98 3.88 10.89
C ARG A 121 -14.70 4.29 10.16
N ASP A 122 -14.22 3.45 9.26
CA ASP A 122 -13.00 3.72 8.49
C ASP A 122 -13.22 4.89 7.52
N VAL A 123 -14.39 4.93 6.86
CA VAL A 123 -14.77 6.06 5.99
C VAL A 123 -14.98 7.34 6.80
N LEU A 124 -15.61 7.28 7.97
CA LEU A 124 -15.77 8.45 8.84
C LEU A 124 -14.42 8.97 9.34
N PHE A 125 -13.53 8.08 9.77
CA PHE A 125 -12.18 8.43 10.16
C PHE A 125 -11.44 9.11 9.01
N PHE A 126 -11.54 8.55 7.79
CA PHE A 126 -10.96 9.15 6.61
C PHE A 126 -11.54 10.54 6.31
N LEU A 127 -12.87 10.70 6.33
CA LEU A 127 -13.52 12.00 6.11
C LEU A 127 -13.10 13.04 7.16
N VAL A 128 -13.00 12.66 8.44
CA VAL A 128 -12.59 13.58 9.52
C VAL A 128 -11.11 13.94 9.42
N ALA A 129 -10.24 13.00 9.06
CA ALA A 129 -8.81 13.25 8.91
C ALA A 129 -8.47 14.16 7.71
N TYR A 130 -9.36 14.25 6.72
CA TYR A 130 -9.17 14.98 5.46
C TYR A 130 -10.20 16.11 5.23
N ALA A 131 -11.02 16.45 6.23
CA ALA A 131 -11.96 17.58 6.22
C ALA A 131 -11.26 18.91 6.53
#